data_AF-A0A1F7I724-F1
#
_entry.id   AF-A0A1F7I724-F1
#
_cell.length_a   1.000
_cell.length_b   1.000
_cell.length_c   1.000
_cell.angle_alpha   90.00
_cell.angle_beta   90.00
_cell.angle_gamma   90.00
#
_symmetry.space_group_name_H-M   'P 1'
#
loop_
_entity.id
_entity.type
_entity.pdbx_description
1 polymer ?
#
loop_
_entity_poly.entity_id
_entity_poly.type
_entity_poly.pdbx_seq_one_letter_code
_entity_poly.pdbx_strand_id
1 'polypeptide(L)' 'MKKISYIYLQKRFPGHLVALDKDEKEVVAYGKKFSELFEKLEKKHLSPKNVIFVGPVQKSGTINVYRLSLFSSSVN' A
#
# COMPACT_ATOMS: atom_id res chain seq x y z
N MET A 1 18.63 3.87 -4.41
CA MET A 1 17.60 4.84 -3.95
C MET A 1 17.12 4.45 -2.57
N LYS A 2 16.75 5.42 -1.72
CA LYS A 2 16.28 5.18 -0.35
C LYS A 2 14.78 4.83 -0.34
N LYS A 3 14.37 3.94 0.58
CA LYS A 3 12.96 3.62 0.83
C LYS A 3 12.21 4.83 1.40
N ILE A 4 10.91 4.92 1.13
CA ILE A 4 10.03 5.95 1.69
C ILE A 4 9.85 5.69 3.19
N SER A 5 10.11 6.71 4.00
CA SER A 5 9.87 6.64 5.45
C SER A 5 8.37 6.69 5.75
N TYR A 6 7.95 5.91 6.74
CA TYR A 6 6.58 5.96 7.26
C TYR A 6 6.17 7.37 7.74
N ILE A 7 7.09 8.09 8.39
CA ILE A 7 6.83 9.45 8.90
C ILE A 7 6.47 10.38 7.74
N TYR A 8 7.13 10.22 6.59
CA TYR A 8 6.81 10.97 5.39
C TYR A 8 5.40 10.65 4.88
N LEU A 9 5.00 9.38 4.87
CA LEU A 9 3.65 8.97 4.46
C LEU A 9 2.58 9.60 5.34
N GLN A 10 2.78 9.63 6.65
CA GLN A 10 1.81 10.23 7.58
C GLN A 10 1.70 11.75 7.41
N LYS A 11 2.82 12.43 7.20
CA LYS A 11 2.81 13.88 6.96
C LYS A 11 2.13 14.24 5.64
N ARG A 12 2.33 13.43 4.59
CA ARG A 12 1.86 13.74 3.24
C ARG A 12 0.45 13.20 2.93
N PHE A 13 0.05 12.11 3.56
CA PHE A 13 -1.23 11.44 3.35
C PHE A 13 -1.94 11.15 4.69
N PRO A 14 -2.22 12.18 5.52
CA PRO A 14 -2.79 11.97 6.84
C PRO A 14 -4.16 11.30 6.75
N GLY A 15 -4.35 10.21 7.51
CA GLY A 15 -5.63 9.48 7.56
C GLY A 15 -5.97 8.66 6.32
N HIS A 16 -5.04 8.48 5.38
CA HIS A 16 -5.26 7.69 4.16
C HIS A 16 -4.54 6.35 4.21
N LEU A 17 -5.10 5.36 3.52
CA LEU A 17 -4.37 4.19 3.06
C LEU A 17 -3.50 4.59 1.86
N VAL A 18 -2.28 4.08 1.84
CA VAL A 18 -1.27 4.34 0.81
C VAL A 18 -0.85 3.02 0.19
N ALA A 19 -0.77 2.98 -1.13
CA ALA A 19 -0.18 1.90 -1.90
C ALA A 19 1.24 2.32 -2.31
N LEU A 20 2.23 1.54 -1.89
CA LEU A 20 3.62 1.66 -2.30
C LEU A 20 3.93 0.61 -3.36
N ASP A 21 4.90 0.88 -4.23
CA ASP A 21 5.49 -0.18 -5.04
C ASP A 21 6.14 -1.27 -4.15
N LYS A 22 6.40 -2.45 -4.74
CA LYS A 22 7.01 -3.59 -4.04
C LYS A 22 8.35 -3.29 -3.35
N ASP A 23 9.06 -2.25 -3.81
CA ASP A 23 10.36 -1.86 -3.28
C ASP A 23 10.26 -0.73 -2.23
N GLU A 24 9.05 -0.23 -1.94
CA GLU A 24 8.77 0.86 -1.01
C GLU A 24 9.47 2.18 -1.40
N LYS A 25 9.67 2.42 -2.70
CA LYS A 25 10.34 3.59 -3.26
C LYS A 25 9.37 4.66 -3.76
N GLU A 26 8.14 4.29 -4.11
CA GLU A 26 7.16 5.22 -4.67
C GLU A 26 5.75 4.97 -4.12
N VAL A 27 5.00 6.06 -3.93
CA VAL A 27 3.55 6.01 -3.69
C VAL A 27 2.82 5.90 -5.01
N VAL A 28 2.30 4.72 -5.32
CA VAL A 28 1.60 4.45 -6.57
C VAL A 28 0.12 4.82 -6.51
N ALA A 29 -0.51 4.78 -5.33
CA ALA A 29 -1.89 5.23 -5.11
C ALA A 29 -2.14 5.56 -3.62
N TYR A 30 -3.21 6.29 -3.32
CA TYR A 30 -3.68 6.56 -1.96
C TYR A 30 -5.21 6.75 -1.96
N GLY A 31 -5.86 6.48 -0.85
CA GLY A 31 -7.33 6.59 -0.71
C GLY A 31 -7.79 6.36 0.72
N LYS A 32 -9.06 6.65 1.02
CA LYS A 32 -9.65 6.37 2.34
C LYS A 32 -10.09 4.91 2.48
N LYS A 33 -10.38 4.27 1.35
CA LYS A 33 -10.88 2.90 1.26
C LYS A 33 -10.02 2.08 0.30
N PHE A 34 -9.93 0.77 0.53
CA PHE A 34 -9.23 -0.14 -0.38
C PHE A 34 -9.79 -0.11 -1.80
N SER A 35 -11.11 0.02 -1.97
CA SER A 35 -11.75 0.10 -3.29
C SER A 35 -11.18 1.24 -4.14
N GLU A 36 -11.00 2.43 -3.55
CA GLU A 36 -10.43 3.60 -4.23
C GLU A 36 -8.97 3.36 -4.65
N LEU A 37 -8.22 2.60 -3.86
CA LEU A 37 -6.86 2.21 -4.22
C LEU A 37 -6.85 1.22 -5.37
N PHE A 38 -7.72 0.21 -5.36
CA PHE A 38 -7.81 -0.78 -6.45
C PHE A 38 -8.19 -0.14 -7.78
N GLU A 39 -9.19 0.76 -7.80
CA GLU A 39 -9.56 1.50 -9.02
C GLU A 39 -8.39 2.33 -9.58
N LYS A 40 -7.60 2.97 -8.70
CA LYS A 40 -6.41 3.74 -9.11
C LYS A 40 -5.29 2.84 -9.62
N LEU A 41 -5.10 1.67 -9.03
CA LEU A 41 -4.11 0.69 -9.48
C LEU A 41 -4.50 0.11 -10.85
N GLU A 42 -5.78 -0.21 -11.05
CA GLU A 42 -6.32 -0.70 -12.32
C GLU A 42 -6.13 0.32 -13.45
N LYS A 43 -6.48 1.58 -13.20
CA LYS A 43 -6.23 2.69 -14.14
C LYS A 43 -4.75 2.88 -14.50
N LYS A 44 -3.84 2.47 -13.61
CA LYS A 44 -2.39 2.52 -13.83
C LYS A 44 -1.82 1.21 -14.38
N HIS A 45 -2.66 0.22 -14.67
CA HIS A 45 -2.24 -1.13 -15.07
C HIS A 45 -1.25 -1.78 -14.08
N LEU A 46 -1.33 -1.40 -12.80
CA LEU A 46 -0.50 -1.94 -11.74
C LEU A 46 -1.20 -3.12 -11.07
N SER A 47 -0.54 -4.26 -11.06
CA SER A 47 -1.08 -5.44 -10.37
C SER A 47 -0.97 -5.26 -8.85
N PRO A 48 -2.06 -5.45 -8.08
CA PRO A 48 -2.04 -5.32 -6.62
C PRO A 48 -1.04 -6.23 -5.90
N LYS A 49 -0.61 -7.34 -6.55
CA LYS A 49 0.43 -8.25 -6.03
C LYS A 49 1.82 -7.60 -5.95
N ASN A 50 2.05 -6.54 -6.73
CA ASN A 50 3.32 -5.81 -6.80
C ASN A 50 3.31 -4.55 -5.95
N VAL A 51 2.36 -4.45 -5.01
CA VAL A 51 2.08 -3.26 -4.23
C VAL A 51 2.01 -3.63 -2.74
N ILE A 52 2.51 -2.74 -1.89
CA ILE A 52 2.42 -2.83 -0.42
C ILE A 52 1.43 -1.77 0.05
N PHE A 53 0.39 -2.17 0.79
CA PHE A 53 -0.59 -1.23 1.33
C PHE A 53 -0.24 -0.87 2.77
N VAL A 54 -0.19 0.41 3.07
CA VAL A 54 0.12 0.96 4.40
C VAL A 54 -1.07 1.78 4.86
N GLY A 55 -1.65 1.39 5.99
CA GLY A 55 -2.75 2.12 6.62
C GLY A 55 -2.30 3.38 7.39
N PRO A 56 -3.24 4.25 7.78
CA PRO A 56 -2.95 5.39 8.64
C PRO A 56 -2.62 4.94 10.09
N VAL A 57 -1.93 5.79 10.86
CA VAL A 57 -1.77 5.58 12.31
C VAL A 57 -3.15 5.58 12.96
N GLN A 58 -3.51 4.48 13.63
CA GLN A 58 -4.72 4.43 14.45
C GLN A 58 -4.52 5.17 15.77
N LYS A 59 -5.62 5.49 16.48
CA LYS A 59 -5.56 6.13 17.81
C LYS A 59 -4.70 5.35 18.82
N SER A 60 -4.61 4.02 18.66
CA SER A 60 -3.78 3.13 19.47
C SER A 60 -2.29 3.16 19.14
N GLY A 61 -1.86 3.94 18.13
CA GLY A 61 -0.50 3.90 17.60
C GLY A 61 -0.21 2.73 16.66
N THR A 62 -1.21 1.88 16.38
CA THR A 62 -1.07 0.70 15.51
C THR A 62 -1.05 1.09 14.03
N ILE A 63 -0.27 0.34 13.24
CA ILE A 63 -0.14 0.49 11.79
C ILE A 63 -0.46 -0.85 11.14
N ASN A 64 -1.37 -0.85 10.17
CA ASN A 64 -1.68 -2.05 9.40
C ASN A 64 -0.94 -2.01 8.08
N VAL A 65 -0.13 -3.05 7.80
CA VAL A 65 0.55 -3.23 6.53
C VAL A 65 0.01 -4.50 5.88
N TYR A 66 -0.47 -4.39 4.64
CA TYR A 66 -1.05 -5.51 3.90
C TYR A 66 -0.20 -5.79 2.66
N ARG A 67 0.15 -7.06 2.50
CA ARG A 67 0.80 -7.58 1.31
C ARG A 67 -0.06 -8.73 0.76
N LEU A 68 -0.54 -8.57 -0.46
CA LEU A 68 -1.24 -9.65 -1.16
C LEU A 68 -0.21 -10.67 -1.61
N SER A 69 -0.10 -11.79 -0.88
CA SER A 69 0.66 -12.95 -1.33
C SER A 69 -0.33 -13.95 -1.93
N LEU A 70 -0.21 -14.24 -3.22
CA LEU A 70 -0.82 -15.44 -3.79
C LEU A 70 0.04 -16.62 -3.33
N PHE A 71 -0.49 -17.44 -2.43
CA PHE A 71 0.01 -18.80 -2.29
C PHE A 71 -0.23 -19.48 -3.63
N SER A 72 0.82 -19.68 -4.43
CA SER A 72 0.79 -20.69 -5.48
C SER A 72 0.79 -22.03 -4.77
N SER A 73 -0.40 -22.58 -4.53
CA SER A 73 -0.52 -23.99 -4.20
C SER A 73 -0.07 -24.80 -5.42
N SER A 74 1.24 -25.01 -5.58
CA SER A 74 1.76 -26.16 -6.31
C SER A 74 1.47 -27.37 -5.44
N VAL A 75 0.27 -27.93 -5.60
CA VAL A 75 0.01 -29.32 -5.22
C VAL A 75 0.63 -30.15 -6.33
N ASN A 76 1.72 -30.84 -6.01
CA ASN A 76 2.28 -31.93 -6.81
C ASN A 76 1.86 -33.24 -6.15
#